data_AF-G1RYP5-F1
#
_entry.id   AF-G1RYP5-F1
#
_cell.length_a   1.000
_cell.length_b   1.000
_cell.length_c   1.000
_cell.angle_alpha   90.00
_cell.angle_beta   90.00
_cell.angle_gamma   90.00
#
_symmetry.space_group_name_H-M   'P 1'
#
loop_
_entity.id
_entity.type
_entity.pdbx_description
1 polymer ?
#
loop_
_entity_poly.entity_id
_entity_poly.type
_entity_poly.pdbx_seq_one_letter_code
_entity_poly.pdbx_strand_id
1 'polypeptide(L)'
;MESRKDITNQEELWKMKPRRNLEEDDYLHKDTGETSTLKRPVLLHLHRTAHADEFDCPSELQHTQELFPQWHLPIKIAAIIACLTFLYTLLREVIHPLATSHQQYFYKIPILVINKVLPVVSITLLALVYLPGVIAAIVQLHNGTKYKKFPHWLDKWMLTRKQFGLLSFFFAVLHAIYSLSYPMRRSYRYKLLNWAYQQVQQNKEDAWIEHDVWRMEIYVSLGIVGLAILALLAVTSIPSVSDSLTWREFHYIQSKLGIVSLLLGTIHALIFAWNKWIDIKQFVWYTPPTFMIAVFLPIVVLIFKSILFLPCLRKKILKIRHGWEDVTKINKTEISSQL
;
A
#
# COMPACT_ATOMS: atom_id res chain seq x y z
N MET A 1 17.20 16.40 59.08
CA MET A 1 17.85 17.69 58.76
C MET A 1 16.90 18.48 57.88
N GLU A 2 16.55 19.65 58.41
CA GLU A 2 15.89 20.85 57.86
C GLU A 2 16.17 21.14 56.36
N SER A 3 15.49 22.00 55.61
CA SER A 3 14.28 22.83 55.73
C SER A 3 14.14 23.59 54.38
N ARG A 4 12.95 23.57 53.78
CA ARG A 4 12.17 24.67 53.14
C ARG A 4 12.82 25.80 52.29
N LYS A 5 12.06 26.14 51.20
CA LYS A 5 11.91 27.42 50.40
C LYS A 5 12.75 27.53 49.12
N ASP A 6 12.31 28.04 47.95
CA ASP A 6 11.16 28.83 47.45
C ASP A 6 10.86 28.42 45.97
N ILE A 7 9.62 28.16 45.52
CA ILE A 7 8.65 29.04 44.80
C ILE A 7 9.27 30.11 43.87
N THR A 8 9.16 29.94 42.54
CA THR A 8 8.52 30.91 41.60
C THR A 8 8.38 30.39 40.16
N ASN A 9 7.12 30.30 39.70
CA ASN A 9 6.52 30.66 38.40
C ASN A 9 7.26 30.43 37.06
N GLN A 10 6.64 29.66 36.15
CA GLN A 10 5.80 30.22 35.06
C GLN A 10 5.14 29.12 34.20
N GLU A 11 3.82 28.98 34.35
CA GLU A 11 2.87 28.48 33.34
C GLU A 11 2.45 29.62 32.39
N GLU A 12 1.68 29.26 31.35
CA GLU A 12 0.99 30.05 30.29
C GLU A 12 1.69 30.00 28.92
N LEU A 13 1.24 29.24 27.91
CA LEU A 13 -0.10 29.06 27.29
C LEU A 13 -0.60 30.31 26.52
N TRP A 14 -0.44 30.25 25.19
CA TRP A 14 -1.27 30.84 24.11
C TRP A 14 -1.88 32.25 24.28
N LYS A 15 -1.58 33.17 23.33
CA LYS A 15 -2.60 33.98 22.62
C LYS A 15 -2.05 34.82 21.46
N MET A 16 -2.82 34.81 20.38
CA MET A 16 -2.78 35.70 19.21
C MET A 16 -2.64 37.18 19.59
N LYS A 17 -1.99 37.97 18.73
CA LYS A 17 -2.08 39.44 18.75
C LYS A 17 -2.61 39.99 17.42
N PRO A 18 -3.44 41.05 17.43
CA PRO A 18 -4.25 41.49 16.30
C PRO A 18 -3.70 42.71 15.54
N ARG A 19 -4.32 42.92 14.38
CA ARG A 19 -4.39 44.07 13.46
C ARG A 19 -4.07 45.45 14.08
N ARG A 20 -3.27 46.26 13.38
CA ARG A 20 -3.25 47.73 13.49
C ARG A 20 -3.50 48.34 12.11
N ASN A 21 -4.55 49.15 12.01
CA ASN A 21 -4.78 50.13 10.96
C ASN A 21 -4.44 51.53 11.52
N LEU A 22 -4.32 52.48 10.59
CA LEU A 22 -4.14 53.93 10.71
C LEU A 22 -2.73 54.42 11.00
N GLU A 23 -2.15 55.08 10.01
CA GLU A 23 -1.83 56.51 10.12
C GLU A 23 -2.04 57.16 8.74
N GLU A 24 -2.88 58.20 8.76
CA GLU A 24 -3.13 59.17 7.69
C GLU A 24 -1.93 60.12 7.63
N ASP A 25 -1.49 60.51 6.43
CA ASP A 25 -0.74 61.74 6.24
C ASP A 25 -1.30 62.47 5.02
N ASP A 26 -1.95 63.60 5.34
CA ASP A 26 -2.59 64.57 4.46
C ASP A 26 -1.59 65.72 4.24
N TYR A 27 -1.26 66.02 2.98
CA TYR A 27 -0.61 67.28 2.60
C TYR A 27 -1.23 67.84 1.33
N LEU A 28 -1.82 69.02 1.50
CA LEU A 28 -2.55 69.82 0.52
C LEU A 28 -1.64 70.71 -0.36
N HIS A 29 -2.24 71.11 -1.50
CA HIS A 29 -1.99 72.29 -2.37
C HIS A 29 -0.91 72.26 -3.47
N LYS A 30 -1.33 72.30 -4.75
CA LYS A 30 -1.55 73.56 -5.51
C LYS A 30 -2.13 73.34 -6.93
N ASP A 31 -3.07 74.21 -7.30
CA ASP A 31 -3.77 74.36 -8.59
C ASP A 31 -2.92 74.93 -9.74
N THR A 32 -3.25 74.56 -10.98
CA THR A 32 -3.39 75.43 -12.20
C THR A 32 -3.96 74.59 -13.37
N GLY A 33 -5.19 74.81 -13.84
CA GLY A 33 -5.56 75.54 -15.09
C GLY A 33 -5.04 74.86 -16.38
N GLU A 34 -5.78 74.50 -17.45
CA GLU A 34 -7.02 75.01 -18.05
C GLU A 34 -7.56 74.01 -19.13
N THR A 35 -8.90 73.96 -19.23
CA THR A 35 -9.80 73.85 -20.41
C THR A 35 -9.52 72.90 -21.60
N SER A 36 -10.50 72.02 -21.90
CA SER A 36 -11.35 72.14 -23.11
C SER A 36 -12.48 71.09 -23.21
N THR A 37 -13.71 71.58 -23.03
CA THR A 37 -14.94 71.34 -23.81
C THR A 37 -15.40 69.93 -24.21
N LEU A 38 -16.44 69.48 -23.50
CA LEU A 38 -17.82 69.23 -24.00
C LEU A 38 -18.06 68.08 -25.01
N LYS A 39 -18.73 67.00 -24.54
CA LYS A 39 -19.95 66.45 -25.14
C LYS A 39 -20.64 65.44 -24.20
N ARG A 40 -21.89 65.72 -23.83
CA ARG A 40 -22.89 64.77 -23.30
C ARG A 40 -24.09 64.79 -24.28
N PRO A 41 -24.75 63.66 -24.52
CA PRO A 41 -26.02 63.36 -23.82
C PRO A 41 -26.10 61.88 -23.39
N VAL A 42 -26.38 61.55 -22.13
CA VAL A 42 -27.70 61.30 -21.49
C VAL A 42 -28.36 59.96 -21.87
N LEU A 43 -28.52 59.14 -20.82
CA LEU A 43 -29.43 58.00 -20.56
C LEU A 43 -29.25 56.66 -21.31
N LEU A 44 -28.76 55.66 -20.56
CA LEU A 44 -29.63 54.56 -20.10
C LEU A 44 -28.96 53.86 -18.91
N HIS A 45 -29.61 53.99 -17.76
CA HIS A 45 -29.31 53.27 -16.54
C HIS A 45 -29.56 51.78 -16.81
N LEU A 46 -28.51 51.00 -17.07
CA LEU A 46 -28.57 49.55 -16.89
C LEU A 46 -27.62 49.18 -15.76
N HIS A 47 -28.21 49.15 -14.58
CA HIS A 47 -27.63 48.61 -13.36
C HIS A 47 -27.29 47.14 -13.61
N ARG A 48 -26.04 46.86 -13.98
CA ARG A 48 -25.46 45.54 -13.78
C ARG A 48 -24.13 45.76 -13.07
N THR A 49 -24.29 46.04 -11.78
CA THR A 49 -23.26 45.84 -10.77
C THR A 49 -22.64 44.48 -11.02
N ALA A 50 -21.40 44.49 -11.49
CA ALA A 50 -20.49 43.37 -11.41
C ALA A 50 -20.14 43.18 -9.93
N HIS A 51 -21.08 42.62 -9.17
CA HIS A 51 -20.75 41.84 -7.99
C HIS A 51 -20.32 40.47 -8.52
N ALA A 52 -19.05 40.36 -8.90
CA ALA A 52 -18.40 39.07 -8.80
C ALA A 52 -18.28 38.81 -7.29
N ASP A 53 -19.14 37.94 -6.76
CA ASP A 53 -19.06 37.52 -5.37
C ASP A 53 -17.68 36.88 -5.15
N GLU A 54 -16.81 37.61 -4.46
CA GLU A 54 -15.51 37.14 -3.95
C GLU A 54 -15.68 36.08 -2.83
N PHE A 55 -16.91 35.56 -2.67
CA PHE A 55 -17.37 34.58 -1.70
C PHE A 55 -17.92 33.29 -2.33
N ASP A 56 -17.76 33.09 -3.64
CA ASP A 56 -18.01 31.77 -4.22
C ASP A 56 -16.96 30.79 -3.68
N CYS A 57 -17.37 30.01 -2.69
CA CYS A 57 -16.62 28.85 -2.21
C CYS A 57 -16.25 27.99 -3.43
N PRO A 58 -14.97 27.63 -3.64
CA PRO A 58 -14.55 26.85 -4.80
C PRO A 58 -15.47 25.63 -4.95
N SER A 59 -15.91 25.29 -6.17
CA SER A 59 -16.75 24.11 -6.38
C SER A 59 -16.12 22.81 -5.87
N GLU A 60 -14.82 22.81 -5.56
CA GLU A 60 -14.10 21.75 -4.84
C GLU A 60 -14.50 21.59 -3.36
N LEU A 61 -14.95 22.65 -2.69
CA LEU A 61 -15.43 22.65 -1.30
C LEU A 61 -16.94 22.35 -1.19
N GLN A 62 -17.70 22.48 -2.28
CA GLN A 62 -19.12 22.09 -2.36
C GLN A 62 -19.31 20.59 -2.61
N HIS A 63 -18.25 19.84 -2.92
CA HIS A 63 -18.30 18.39 -2.87
C HIS A 63 -18.52 18.00 -1.40
N THR A 64 -19.74 17.54 -1.09
CA THR A 64 -20.08 16.87 0.17
C THR A 64 -18.86 16.13 0.70
N GLN A 65 -18.33 16.55 1.86
CA GLN A 65 -17.05 16.05 2.38
C GLN A 65 -16.99 14.52 2.32
N GLU A 66 -16.33 13.97 1.30
CA GLU A 66 -16.27 12.53 1.11
C GLU A 66 -15.29 11.94 2.13
N LEU A 67 -15.77 10.97 2.91
CA LEU A 67 -14.96 10.33 3.95
C LEU A 67 -14.03 9.27 3.33
N PHE A 68 -12.75 9.62 3.20
CA PHE A 68 -11.69 8.74 2.66
C PHE A 68 -11.95 8.18 1.24
N PRO A 69 -12.19 9.03 0.23
CA PRO A 69 -12.61 8.60 -1.11
C PRO A 69 -11.61 7.65 -1.80
N GLN A 70 -10.31 7.89 -1.59
CA GLN A 70 -9.25 7.06 -2.17
C GLN A 70 -9.04 5.71 -1.45
N TRP A 71 -9.65 5.51 -0.28
CA TRP A 71 -9.48 4.30 0.53
C TRP A 71 -10.62 3.30 0.37
N HIS A 72 -11.79 3.70 -0.13
CA HIS A 72 -12.93 2.80 -0.29
C HIS A 72 -12.61 1.54 -1.09
N LEU A 73 -11.94 1.70 -2.25
CA LEU A 73 -11.57 0.55 -3.08
C LEU A 73 -10.53 -0.34 -2.38
N PRO A 74 -9.37 0.17 -1.93
CA PRO A 74 -8.38 -0.64 -1.20
C PRO A 74 -8.95 -1.38 0.02
N ILE A 75 -9.78 -0.72 0.84
CA ILE A 75 -10.39 -1.33 2.03
C ILE A 75 -11.36 -2.43 1.64
N LYS A 76 -12.24 -2.20 0.65
CA LYS A 76 -13.18 -3.22 0.16
C LYS A 76 -12.44 -4.46 -0.35
N ILE A 77 -11.39 -4.26 -1.16
CA ILE A 77 -10.57 -5.36 -1.68
C ILE A 77 -9.87 -6.11 -0.55
N ALA A 78 -9.25 -5.40 0.40
CA ALA A 78 -8.61 -6.02 1.56
C ALA A 78 -9.61 -6.83 2.42
N ALA A 79 -10.80 -6.29 2.67
CA ALA A 79 -11.86 -6.95 3.43
C ALA A 79 -12.36 -8.22 2.74
N ILE A 80 -12.58 -8.18 1.41
CA ILE A 80 -12.97 -9.35 0.62
C ILE A 80 -11.90 -10.43 0.69
N ILE A 81 -10.64 -10.09 0.44
CA ILE A 81 -9.52 -11.05 0.50
C ILE A 81 -9.39 -11.63 1.90
N ALA A 82 -9.48 -10.80 2.95
CA ALA A 82 -9.40 -11.23 4.34
C ALA A 82 -10.54 -12.19 4.71
N CYS A 83 -11.78 -11.84 4.35
CA CYS A 83 -12.97 -12.68 4.62
C CYS A 83 -12.88 -14.03 3.91
N LEU A 84 -12.59 -14.03 2.61
CA LEU A 84 -12.45 -15.27 1.84
C LEU A 84 -11.31 -16.15 2.38
N THR A 85 -10.15 -15.55 2.69
CA THR A 85 -9.00 -16.29 3.24
C THR A 85 -9.29 -16.81 4.66
N PHE A 86 -10.03 -16.05 5.47
CA PHE A 86 -10.45 -16.46 6.80
C PHE A 86 -11.37 -17.67 6.74
N LEU A 87 -12.45 -17.61 5.94
CA LEU A 87 -13.37 -18.73 5.76
C LEU A 87 -12.65 -19.96 5.21
N TYR A 88 -11.77 -19.77 4.22
CA TYR A 88 -10.94 -20.84 3.66
C TYR A 88 -10.03 -21.50 4.71
N THR A 89 -9.35 -20.69 5.51
CA THR A 89 -8.42 -21.21 6.53
C THR A 89 -9.17 -21.84 7.70
N LEU A 90 -10.29 -21.26 8.10
CA LEU A 90 -11.18 -21.80 9.14
C LEU A 90 -11.72 -23.17 8.73
N LEU A 91 -12.17 -23.31 7.48
CA LEU A 91 -12.62 -24.58 6.92
C LEU A 91 -11.53 -25.66 7.06
N ARG A 92 -10.30 -25.34 6.66
CA ARG A 92 -9.18 -26.31 6.63
C ARG A 92 -8.65 -26.66 8.02
N GLU A 93 -8.52 -25.68 8.91
CA GLU A 93 -7.83 -25.85 10.20
C GLU A 93 -8.74 -26.26 11.36
N VAL A 94 -10.03 -25.96 11.27
CA VAL A 94 -11.02 -26.14 12.35
C VAL A 94 -12.16 -27.02 11.90
N ILE A 95 -12.85 -26.70 10.79
CA ILE A 95 -14.05 -27.44 10.37
C ILE A 95 -13.70 -28.85 9.87
N HIS A 96 -12.66 -29.01 9.06
CA HIS A 96 -12.27 -30.32 8.54
C HIS A 96 -11.91 -31.31 9.65
N PRO A 97 -11.02 -30.99 10.62
CA PRO A 97 -10.77 -31.89 11.75
C PRO A 97 -12.01 -32.15 12.63
N LEU A 98 -12.88 -31.15 12.77
CA LEU A 98 -14.13 -31.31 13.52
C LEU A 98 -15.07 -32.30 12.82
N ALA A 99 -15.15 -32.27 11.50
CA ALA A 99 -16.02 -33.14 10.71
C ALA A 99 -15.47 -34.55 10.54
N THR A 100 -14.14 -34.72 10.41
CA THR A 100 -13.52 -36.01 10.07
C THR A 100 -13.05 -36.81 11.28
N SER A 101 -12.55 -36.15 12.32
CA SER A 101 -11.98 -36.80 13.51
C SER A 101 -12.59 -36.34 14.83
N HIS A 102 -13.68 -35.53 14.76
CA HIS A 102 -14.36 -34.93 15.93
C HIS A 102 -13.43 -34.17 16.88
N GLN A 103 -12.29 -33.67 16.38
CA GLN A 103 -11.31 -32.94 17.18
C GLN A 103 -11.65 -31.45 17.25
N GLN A 104 -11.76 -30.92 18.47
CA GLN A 104 -12.07 -29.52 18.70
C GLN A 104 -10.80 -28.65 18.68
N TYR A 105 -10.60 -27.89 17.60
CA TYR A 105 -9.46 -26.97 17.44
C TYR A 105 -9.84 -25.48 17.46
N PHE A 106 -10.94 -25.10 18.12
CA PHE A 106 -11.43 -23.71 18.17
C PHE A 106 -10.40 -22.71 18.72
N TYR A 107 -9.51 -23.14 19.63
CA TYR A 107 -8.43 -22.28 20.14
C TYR A 107 -7.44 -21.81 19.06
N LYS A 108 -7.43 -22.44 17.87
CA LYS A 108 -6.61 -21.98 16.74
C LYS A 108 -7.13 -20.68 16.14
N ILE A 109 -8.42 -20.36 16.28
CA ILE A 109 -9.06 -19.23 15.60
C ILE A 109 -8.39 -17.90 15.93
N PRO A 110 -8.19 -17.50 17.21
CA PRO A 110 -7.77 -16.14 17.52
C PRO A 110 -6.37 -15.77 17.02
N ILE A 111 -5.44 -16.73 16.96
CA ILE A 111 -4.04 -16.45 16.59
C ILE A 111 -3.59 -17.26 15.38
N LEU A 112 -3.78 -18.59 15.36
CA LEU A 112 -3.22 -19.43 14.29
C LEU A 112 -3.96 -19.25 12.96
N VAL A 113 -5.27 -19.05 12.98
CA VAL A 113 -6.05 -18.76 11.76
C VAL A 113 -5.78 -17.33 11.31
N ILE A 114 -5.87 -16.34 12.22
CA ILE A 114 -5.59 -14.94 11.89
C ILE A 114 -4.17 -14.76 11.33
N ASN A 115 -3.15 -15.39 11.93
CA ASN A 115 -1.77 -15.29 11.45
C ASN A 115 -1.50 -16.04 10.13
N LYS A 116 -2.50 -16.75 9.57
CA LYS A 116 -2.48 -17.24 8.18
C LYS A 116 -3.19 -16.28 7.22
N VAL A 117 -4.18 -15.53 7.70
CA VAL A 117 -4.91 -14.54 6.89
C VAL A 117 -4.08 -13.28 6.67
N LEU A 118 -3.50 -12.72 7.73
CA LEU A 118 -2.72 -11.47 7.68
C LEU A 118 -1.61 -11.48 6.61
N PRO A 119 -0.71 -12.48 6.54
CA PRO A 119 0.35 -12.49 5.52
C PRO A 119 -0.19 -12.66 4.10
N VAL A 120 -1.28 -13.42 3.90
CA VAL A 120 -1.92 -13.59 2.58
C VAL A 120 -2.47 -12.26 2.10
N VAL A 121 -3.20 -11.54 2.96
CA VAL A 121 -3.74 -10.21 2.63
C VAL A 121 -2.58 -9.25 2.34
N SER A 122 -1.57 -9.21 3.21
CA SER A 122 -0.41 -8.33 3.04
C SER A 122 0.30 -8.54 1.71
N ILE A 123 0.69 -9.77 1.38
CA ILE A 123 1.46 -10.06 0.15
C ILE A 123 0.62 -9.91 -1.11
N THR A 124 -0.69 -10.21 -1.04
CA THR A 124 -1.62 -10.02 -2.16
C THR A 124 -1.80 -8.54 -2.46
N LEU A 125 -2.04 -7.71 -1.44
CA LEU A 125 -2.14 -6.26 -1.62
C LEU A 125 -0.83 -5.67 -2.15
N LEU A 126 0.33 -6.16 -1.69
CA LEU A 126 1.63 -5.75 -2.23
C LEU A 126 1.77 -6.08 -3.72
N ALA A 127 1.36 -7.28 -4.13
CA ALA A 127 1.35 -7.67 -5.54
C ALA A 127 0.42 -6.76 -6.37
N LEU A 128 -0.74 -6.39 -5.83
CA LEU A 128 -1.69 -5.46 -6.47
C LEU A 128 -1.17 -4.02 -6.59
N VAL A 129 -0.12 -3.63 -5.86
CA VAL A 129 0.60 -2.35 -6.08
C VAL A 129 1.36 -2.37 -7.40
N TYR A 130 2.04 -3.47 -7.72
CA TYR A 130 2.95 -3.56 -8.86
C TYR A 130 2.31 -4.14 -10.12
N LEU A 131 1.25 -4.93 -9.99
CA LEU A 131 0.50 -5.51 -11.10
C LEU A 131 -0.02 -4.47 -12.12
N PRO A 132 -0.66 -3.34 -11.74
CA PRO A 132 -1.13 -2.38 -12.74
C PRO A 132 0.02 -1.74 -13.52
N GLY A 133 1.21 -1.61 -12.92
CA GLY A 133 2.42 -1.16 -13.61
C GLY A 133 2.95 -2.16 -14.64
N VAL A 134 2.73 -3.46 -14.42
CA VAL A 134 3.01 -4.52 -15.41
C VAL A 134 2.00 -4.45 -16.55
N ILE A 135 0.71 -4.40 -16.23
CA ILE A 135 -0.37 -4.30 -17.21
C ILE A 135 -0.18 -3.05 -18.09
N ALA A 136 0.08 -1.89 -17.48
CA ALA A 136 0.33 -0.65 -18.20
C ALA A 136 1.49 -0.75 -19.19
N ALA A 137 2.58 -1.44 -18.82
CA ALA A 137 3.72 -1.66 -19.73
C ALA A 137 3.35 -2.58 -20.91
N ILE A 138 2.54 -3.63 -20.67
CA ILE A 138 2.05 -4.52 -21.72
C ILE A 138 1.11 -3.76 -22.67
N VAL A 139 0.19 -2.95 -22.14
CA VAL A 139 -0.72 -2.11 -22.92
C VAL A 139 0.06 -1.08 -23.76
N GLN A 140 1.09 -0.45 -23.19
CA GLN A 140 1.98 0.47 -23.93
C GLN A 140 2.70 -0.25 -25.07
N LEU A 141 3.22 -1.47 -24.84
CA LEU A 141 3.85 -2.28 -25.87
C LEU A 141 2.88 -2.74 -26.96
N HIS A 142 1.64 -3.05 -26.57
CA HIS A 142 0.58 -3.47 -27.47
C HIS A 142 0.18 -2.31 -28.40
N ASN A 143 -0.11 -1.14 -27.84
CA ASN A 143 -0.50 0.05 -28.59
C ASN A 143 0.67 0.69 -29.37
N GLY A 144 1.91 0.50 -28.92
CA GLY A 144 3.09 1.07 -29.58
C GLY A 144 3.26 2.58 -29.38
N THR A 145 2.48 3.21 -28.50
CA THR A 145 2.54 4.64 -28.17
C THR A 145 2.22 4.87 -26.69
N LYS A 146 2.72 5.99 -26.12
CA LYS A 146 2.37 6.45 -24.77
C LYS A 146 1.18 7.43 -24.75
N TYR A 147 0.79 7.96 -25.90
CA TYR A 147 -0.21 9.04 -26.00
C TYR A 147 -1.65 8.52 -25.95
N LYS A 148 -1.85 7.21 -26.12
CA LYS A 148 -3.16 6.58 -25.91
C LYS A 148 -3.47 6.46 -24.42
N LYS A 149 -4.60 7.04 -24.01
CA LYS A 149 -5.09 6.99 -22.63
C LYS A 149 -5.30 5.54 -22.18
N PHE A 150 -5.02 5.28 -20.90
CA PHE A 150 -5.36 4.00 -20.29
C PHE A 150 -6.89 3.86 -20.14
N PRO A 151 -7.42 2.63 -20.16
CA PRO A 151 -8.82 2.42 -19.83
C PRO A 151 -9.10 2.89 -18.39
N HIS A 152 -10.29 3.42 -18.16
CA HIS A 152 -10.65 4.11 -16.91
C HIS A 152 -10.39 3.27 -15.64
N TRP A 153 -10.64 1.95 -15.71
CA TRP A 153 -10.40 1.04 -14.58
C TRP A 153 -8.92 0.94 -14.19
N LEU A 154 -8.00 0.99 -15.16
CA LEU A 154 -6.57 0.87 -14.92
C LEU A 154 -6.02 2.18 -14.35
N ASP A 155 -6.50 3.31 -14.86
CA ASP A 155 -6.12 4.63 -14.37
C ASP A 155 -6.55 4.82 -12.90
N LYS A 156 -7.82 4.50 -12.59
CA LYS A 156 -8.32 4.51 -11.20
C LYS A 156 -7.50 3.61 -10.29
N TRP A 157 -7.13 2.41 -10.75
CA TRP A 157 -6.28 1.51 -9.96
C TRP A 157 -4.87 2.08 -9.74
N MET A 158 -4.25 2.67 -10.78
CA MET A 158 -2.91 3.28 -10.69
C MET A 158 -2.84 4.39 -9.63
N LEU A 159 -3.91 5.14 -9.42
CA LEU A 159 -4.01 6.19 -8.40
C LEU A 159 -4.06 5.62 -6.96
N THR A 160 -4.69 4.45 -6.78
CA THR A 160 -4.85 3.81 -5.46
C THR A 160 -3.66 3.00 -4.97
N ARG A 161 -2.54 2.96 -5.73
CA ARG A 161 -1.35 2.16 -5.39
C ARG A 161 -0.74 2.52 -4.04
N LYS A 162 -0.76 3.79 -3.66
CA LYS A 162 -0.26 4.26 -2.35
C LYS A 162 -1.03 3.61 -1.21
N GLN A 163 -2.37 3.61 -1.28
CA GLN A 163 -3.25 3.05 -0.28
C GLN A 163 -3.11 1.52 -0.19
N PHE A 164 -2.96 0.82 -1.32
CA PHE A 164 -2.66 -0.60 -1.33
C PHE A 164 -1.33 -0.91 -0.63
N GLY A 165 -0.27 -0.12 -0.89
CA GLY A 165 1.03 -0.27 -0.24
C GLY A 165 0.96 -0.06 1.27
N LEU A 166 0.23 0.96 1.72
CA LEU A 166 0.04 1.24 3.14
C LEU A 166 -0.76 0.15 3.87
N LEU A 167 -1.85 -0.34 3.28
CA LEU A 167 -2.60 -1.47 3.83
C LEU A 167 -1.74 -2.75 3.87
N SER A 168 -0.98 -3.01 2.81
CA SER A 168 -0.06 -4.15 2.77
C SER A 168 0.95 -4.11 3.92
N PHE A 169 1.57 -2.94 4.16
CA PHE A 169 2.48 -2.73 5.28
C PHE A 169 1.79 -2.91 6.64
N PHE A 170 0.60 -2.34 6.83
CA PHE A 170 -0.17 -2.50 8.06
C PHE A 170 -0.42 -3.98 8.38
N PHE A 171 -0.89 -4.77 7.41
CA PHE A 171 -1.09 -6.22 7.60
C PHE A 171 0.22 -6.97 7.81
N ALA A 172 1.33 -6.53 7.21
CA ALA A 172 2.66 -7.11 7.41
C ALA A 172 3.15 -6.91 8.86
N VAL A 173 2.97 -5.73 9.42
CA VAL A 173 3.32 -5.42 10.83
C VAL A 173 2.46 -6.25 11.79
N LEU A 174 1.15 -6.35 11.54
CA LEU A 174 0.29 -7.23 12.33
C LEU A 174 0.77 -8.69 12.24
N HIS A 175 1.07 -9.20 11.05
CA HIS A 175 1.63 -10.54 10.87
C HIS A 175 2.94 -10.74 11.65
N ALA A 176 3.83 -9.75 11.65
CA ALA A 176 5.07 -9.80 12.41
C ALA A 176 4.81 -9.90 13.92
N ILE A 177 3.94 -9.05 14.47
CA ILE A 177 3.56 -9.06 15.90
C ILE A 177 2.93 -10.41 16.28
N TYR A 178 1.98 -10.90 15.48
CA TYR A 178 1.35 -12.20 15.72
C TYR A 178 2.37 -13.33 15.69
N SER A 179 3.33 -13.30 14.76
CA SER A 179 4.37 -14.32 14.63
C SER A 179 5.35 -14.29 15.82
N LEU A 180 5.80 -13.10 16.24
CA LEU A 180 6.67 -12.92 17.40
C LEU A 180 5.99 -13.33 18.71
N SER A 181 4.66 -13.26 18.79
CA SER A 181 3.90 -13.72 19.96
C SER A 181 3.80 -15.26 20.09
N TYR A 182 4.26 -16.04 19.10
CA TYR A 182 4.12 -17.50 19.09
C TYR A 182 4.63 -18.20 20.36
N PRO A 183 5.87 -17.96 20.83
CA PRO A 183 6.40 -18.60 22.04
C PRO A 183 5.73 -18.15 23.33
N MET A 184 5.10 -16.96 23.37
CA MET A 184 4.43 -16.43 24.56
C MET A 184 3.11 -17.15 24.88
N ARG A 185 2.55 -17.90 23.93
CA ARG A 185 1.24 -18.54 24.08
C ARG A 185 1.31 -19.78 24.97
N ARG A 186 0.32 -19.94 25.84
CA ARG A 186 0.14 -21.15 26.68
C ARG A 186 0.06 -22.43 25.86
N SER A 187 -0.59 -22.40 24.70
CA SER A 187 -0.67 -23.57 23.81
C SER A 187 0.68 -24.03 23.29
N TYR A 188 1.62 -23.12 23.02
CA TYR A 188 2.99 -23.48 22.62
C TYR A 188 3.78 -24.04 23.80
N ARG A 189 3.66 -23.43 24.99
CA ARG A 189 4.25 -23.95 26.23
C ARG A 189 3.83 -25.38 26.53
N TYR A 190 2.54 -25.71 26.45
CA TYR A 190 2.07 -27.07 26.68
C TYR A 190 2.57 -28.06 25.61
N LYS A 191 2.66 -27.65 24.35
CA LYS A 191 3.27 -28.49 23.30
C LYS A 191 4.74 -28.77 23.55
N LEU A 192 5.51 -27.76 23.95
CA LEU A 192 6.93 -27.90 24.27
C LEU A 192 7.14 -28.89 25.42
N LEU A 193 6.34 -28.79 26.50
CA LEU A 193 6.39 -29.71 27.63
C LEU A 193 6.05 -31.16 27.19
N ASN A 194 5.01 -31.34 26.37
CA ASN A 194 4.64 -32.65 25.86
C ASN A 194 5.74 -33.24 24.97
N TRP A 195 6.38 -32.44 24.10
CA TRP A 195 7.49 -32.90 23.27
C TRP A 195 8.71 -33.29 24.11
N ALA A 196 9.08 -32.48 25.11
CA ALA A 196 10.18 -32.79 26.02
C ALA A 196 9.91 -34.10 26.79
N TYR A 197 8.69 -34.27 27.32
CA TYR A 197 8.28 -35.50 28.00
C TYR A 197 8.35 -36.73 27.07
N GLN A 198 7.82 -36.61 25.85
CA GLN A 198 7.86 -37.69 24.86
C GLN A 198 9.29 -38.05 24.43
N GLN A 199 10.18 -37.05 24.29
CA GLN A 199 11.57 -37.27 23.95
C GLN A 199 12.31 -38.08 25.02
N VAL A 200 12.12 -37.71 26.30
CA VAL A 200 12.68 -38.44 27.45
C VAL A 200 12.13 -39.86 27.49
N GLN A 201 10.81 -40.04 27.29
CA GLN A 201 10.18 -41.35 27.26
C GLN A 201 10.74 -42.26 26.16
N GLN A 202 11.21 -41.69 25.05
CA GLN A 202 11.80 -42.40 23.92
C GLN A 202 13.33 -42.58 24.04
N ASN A 203 13.95 -42.13 25.14
CA ASN A 203 15.41 -42.11 25.34
C ASN A 203 16.18 -41.48 24.16
N LYS A 204 15.61 -40.44 23.54
CA LYS A 204 16.26 -39.73 22.44
C LYS A 204 17.06 -38.55 22.98
N GLU A 205 18.39 -38.67 22.96
CA GLU A 205 19.30 -37.66 23.51
C GLU A 205 19.28 -36.35 22.72
N ASP A 206 19.54 -36.41 21.41
CA ASP A 206 19.59 -35.24 20.53
C ASP A 206 18.34 -35.14 19.64
N ALA A 207 17.60 -34.04 19.79
CA ALA A 207 16.41 -33.74 18.98
C ALA A 207 16.70 -32.81 17.79
N TRP A 208 17.97 -32.46 17.55
CA TRP A 208 18.38 -31.57 16.47
C TRP A 208 18.01 -32.12 15.08
N ILE A 209 17.48 -31.24 14.24
CA ILE A 209 17.13 -31.54 12.85
C ILE A 209 17.69 -30.42 11.96
N GLU A 210 18.90 -30.64 11.45
CA GLU A 210 19.70 -29.66 10.71
C GLU A 210 18.90 -28.90 9.62
N HIS A 211 18.22 -29.64 8.74
CA HIS A 211 17.49 -29.03 7.62
C HIS A 211 16.29 -28.18 8.07
N ASP A 212 15.65 -28.53 9.21
CA ASP A 212 14.52 -27.76 9.73
C ASP A 212 14.98 -26.45 10.38
N VAL A 213 16.16 -26.48 11.02
CA VAL A 213 16.85 -25.28 11.54
C VAL A 213 17.21 -24.34 10.39
N TRP A 214 17.91 -24.83 9.35
CA TRP A 214 18.24 -24.02 8.17
C TRP A 214 17.01 -23.37 7.55
N ARG A 215 15.92 -24.14 7.39
CA ARG A 215 14.65 -23.63 6.90
C ARG A 215 14.18 -22.45 7.77
N MET A 216 14.09 -22.64 9.08
CA MET A 216 13.65 -21.63 10.05
C MET A 216 14.46 -20.35 9.98
N GLU A 217 15.79 -20.45 10.07
CA GLU A 217 16.69 -19.30 10.09
C GLU A 217 16.62 -18.46 8.80
N ILE A 218 16.58 -19.13 7.64
CA ILE A 218 16.53 -18.44 6.34
C ILE A 218 15.21 -17.68 6.18
N TYR A 219 14.05 -18.34 6.32
CA TYR A 219 12.80 -17.65 6.01
C TYR A 219 12.50 -16.55 7.03
N VAL A 220 12.85 -16.72 8.31
CA VAL A 220 12.67 -15.68 9.33
C VAL A 220 13.51 -14.45 8.99
N SER A 221 14.80 -14.64 8.68
CA SER A 221 15.71 -13.55 8.30
C SER A 221 15.19 -12.77 7.07
N LEU A 222 14.77 -13.48 6.02
CA LEU A 222 14.18 -12.87 4.82
C LEU A 222 12.91 -12.07 5.13
N GLY A 223 12.06 -12.56 6.05
CA GLY A 223 10.86 -11.87 6.50
C GLY A 223 11.18 -10.55 7.20
N ILE A 224 12.21 -10.53 8.04
CA ILE A 224 12.67 -9.32 8.76
C ILE A 224 13.19 -8.28 7.78
N VAL A 225 14.08 -8.66 6.85
CA VAL A 225 14.61 -7.74 5.85
C VAL A 225 13.51 -7.24 4.90
N GLY A 226 12.60 -8.14 4.47
CA GLY A 226 11.46 -7.78 3.65
C GLY A 226 10.54 -6.74 4.30
N LEU A 227 10.25 -6.90 5.60
CA LEU A 227 9.47 -5.97 6.40
C LEU A 227 10.19 -4.63 6.59
N ALA A 228 11.50 -4.65 6.84
CA ALA A 228 12.30 -3.42 6.97
C ALA A 228 12.24 -2.58 5.68
N ILE A 229 12.30 -3.22 4.51
CA ILE A 229 12.13 -2.51 3.23
C ILE A 229 10.70 -1.97 3.09
N LEU A 230 9.66 -2.71 3.48
CA LEU A 230 8.28 -2.18 3.48
C LEU A 230 8.13 -0.96 4.39
N ALA A 231 8.81 -0.93 5.54
CA ALA A 231 8.81 0.22 6.43
C ALA A 231 9.41 1.46 5.74
N LEU A 232 10.48 1.32 4.95
CA LEU A 232 11.02 2.42 4.15
C LEU A 232 10.01 2.94 3.11
N LEU A 233 9.25 2.05 2.46
CA LEU A 233 8.19 2.44 1.52
C LEU A 233 7.05 3.19 2.22
N ALA A 234 6.69 2.76 3.43
CA ALA A 234 5.64 3.40 4.24
C ALA A 234 6.07 4.77 4.74
N VAL A 235 7.29 4.91 5.26
CA VAL A 235 7.85 6.19 5.73
C VAL A 235 7.95 7.20 4.58
N THR A 236 8.40 6.77 3.40
CA THR A 236 8.46 7.64 2.22
C THR A 236 7.10 7.95 1.61
N SER A 237 6.01 7.36 2.11
CA SER A 237 4.63 7.71 1.73
C SER A 237 4.05 8.86 2.58
N ILE A 238 4.73 9.29 3.64
CA ILE A 238 4.37 10.47 4.43
C ILE A 238 4.61 11.72 3.57
N PRO A 239 3.64 12.64 3.44
CA PRO A 239 3.78 13.82 2.57
C PRO A 239 5.06 14.62 2.82
N SER A 240 5.39 14.93 4.08
CA SER A 240 6.59 15.69 4.43
C SER A 240 7.90 15.04 3.96
N VAL A 241 7.96 13.70 3.90
CA VAL A 241 9.14 12.97 3.41
C VAL A 241 9.08 12.86 1.89
N SER A 242 7.91 12.55 1.33
CA SER A 242 7.71 12.43 -0.12
C SER A 242 8.06 13.73 -0.85
N ASP A 243 7.66 14.87 -0.29
CA ASP A 243 7.84 16.20 -0.90
C ASP A 243 9.29 16.71 -0.76
N SER A 244 10.09 16.10 0.13
CA SER A 244 11.53 16.40 0.27
C SER A 244 12.43 15.64 -0.72
N LEU A 245 11.90 14.63 -1.40
CA LEU A 245 12.68 13.76 -2.29
C LEU A 245 12.53 14.18 -3.75
N THR A 246 13.61 14.09 -4.51
CA THR A 246 13.52 14.22 -5.96
C THR A 246 12.70 13.06 -6.54
N TRP A 247 12.07 13.27 -7.71
CA TRP A 247 11.32 12.20 -8.38
C TRP A 247 12.16 10.94 -8.64
N ARG A 248 13.46 11.11 -8.91
CA ARG A 248 14.39 9.98 -9.13
C ARG A 248 14.57 9.15 -7.86
N GLU A 249 14.72 9.78 -6.71
CA GLU A 249 14.87 9.11 -5.41
C GLU A 249 13.56 8.43 -5.00
N PHE A 250 12.44 9.15 -5.08
CA PHE A 250 11.12 8.61 -4.78
C PHE A 250 10.79 7.41 -5.67
N HIS A 251 11.01 7.52 -6.98
CA HIS A 251 10.82 6.41 -7.91
C HIS A 251 11.75 5.24 -7.56
N TYR A 252 13.03 5.48 -7.23
CA TYR A 252 13.95 4.42 -6.87
C TYR A 252 13.42 3.61 -5.68
N ILE A 253 12.98 4.28 -4.62
CA ILE A 253 12.44 3.64 -3.42
C ILE A 253 11.14 2.88 -3.76
N GLN A 254 10.14 3.59 -4.29
CA GLN A 254 8.81 3.01 -4.53
C GLN A 254 8.77 1.96 -5.65
N SER A 255 9.74 1.94 -6.56
CA SER A 255 9.77 0.96 -7.65
C SER A 255 10.84 -0.12 -7.49
N LYS A 256 12.08 0.22 -7.10
CA LYS A 256 13.18 -0.75 -7.03
C LYS A 256 13.18 -1.48 -5.70
N LEU A 257 13.21 -0.74 -4.59
CA LEU A 257 13.09 -1.35 -3.27
C LEU A 257 11.71 -1.99 -3.10
N GLY A 258 10.68 -1.38 -3.69
CA GLY A 258 9.33 -1.93 -3.77
C GLY A 258 9.25 -3.35 -4.33
N ILE A 259 9.83 -3.60 -5.51
CA ILE A 259 9.81 -4.94 -6.11
C ILE A 259 10.73 -5.92 -5.38
N VAL A 260 11.84 -5.43 -4.79
CA VAL A 260 12.72 -6.25 -3.94
C VAL A 260 11.97 -6.74 -2.70
N SER A 261 11.15 -5.89 -2.08
CA SER A 261 10.32 -6.31 -0.96
C SER A 261 9.30 -7.39 -1.35
N LEU A 262 8.65 -7.26 -2.51
CA LEU A 262 7.76 -8.32 -3.03
C LEU A 262 8.52 -9.63 -3.28
N LEU A 263 9.73 -9.56 -3.83
CA LEU A 263 10.60 -10.72 -4.04
C LEU A 263 10.96 -11.40 -2.72
N LEU A 264 11.47 -10.65 -1.74
CA LEU A 264 11.84 -11.18 -0.43
C LEU A 264 10.64 -11.77 0.30
N GLY A 265 9.48 -11.10 0.29
CA GLY A 265 8.24 -11.62 0.88
C GLY A 265 7.76 -12.92 0.21
N THR A 266 7.92 -13.03 -1.12
CA THR A 266 7.60 -14.26 -1.85
C THR A 266 8.57 -15.39 -1.49
N ILE A 267 9.88 -15.13 -1.47
CA ILE A 267 10.89 -16.13 -1.10
C ILE A 267 10.71 -16.56 0.36
N HIS A 268 10.42 -15.63 1.27
CA HIS A 268 10.06 -15.92 2.66
C HIS A 268 8.95 -16.99 2.75
N ALA A 269 7.86 -16.83 1.97
CA ALA A 269 6.77 -17.80 1.94
C ALA A 269 7.14 -19.13 1.24
N LEU A 270 7.97 -19.08 0.19
CA LEU A 270 8.45 -20.28 -0.51
C LEU A 270 9.36 -21.14 0.37
N ILE A 271 10.34 -20.54 1.05
CA ILE A 271 11.25 -21.23 1.96
C ILE A 271 10.51 -21.72 3.19
N PHE A 272 9.53 -20.97 3.71
CA PHE A 272 8.61 -21.47 4.75
C PHE A 272 7.93 -22.80 4.33
N ALA A 273 7.63 -22.96 3.04
CA ALA A 273 6.99 -24.13 2.48
C ALA A 273 7.94 -25.26 2.04
N TRP A 274 9.27 -25.12 2.22
CA TRP A 274 10.33 -26.13 1.98
C TRP A 274 9.93 -27.43 1.27
N ASN A 275 9.50 -28.46 2.00
CA ASN A 275 9.04 -29.75 1.50
C ASN A 275 7.51 -29.93 1.55
N LYS A 276 6.75 -28.90 1.97
CA LYS A 276 5.28 -28.94 2.05
C LYS A 276 4.60 -28.98 0.67
N TRP A 277 5.33 -28.70 -0.41
CA TRP A 277 4.81 -28.74 -1.78
C TRP A 277 4.43 -30.14 -2.27
N ILE A 278 5.20 -31.14 -1.84
CA ILE A 278 5.04 -32.55 -2.26
C ILE A 278 4.24 -33.38 -1.23
N ASP A 279 3.95 -32.80 -0.06
CA ASP A 279 3.22 -33.49 1.00
C ASP A 279 1.71 -33.48 0.73
N ILE A 280 1.18 -34.65 0.36
CA ILE A 280 -0.25 -34.84 0.07
C ILE A 280 -1.13 -34.53 1.29
N LYS A 281 -0.60 -34.64 2.53
CA LYS A 281 -1.34 -34.31 3.76
C LYS A 281 -1.72 -32.84 3.84
N GLN A 282 -1.09 -31.97 3.04
CA GLN A 282 -1.44 -30.55 2.98
C GLN A 282 -2.77 -30.30 2.25
N PHE A 283 -3.24 -31.25 1.41
CA PHE A 283 -4.47 -31.11 0.65
C PHE A 283 -5.65 -31.64 1.46
N VAL A 284 -6.50 -30.72 1.90
CA VAL A 284 -7.68 -31.02 2.71
C VAL A 284 -8.91 -30.93 1.82
N TRP A 285 -9.65 -32.04 1.63
CA TRP A 285 -10.77 -32.12 0.68
C TRP A 285 -10.44 -31.48 -0.68
N TYR A 286 -9.30 -31.85 -1.27
CA TYR A 286 -8.77 -31.31 -2.54
C TYR A 286 -8.37 -29.83 -2.53
N THR A 287 -8.52 -29.12 -1.42
CA THR A 287 -8.13 -27.70 -1.31
C THR A 287 -6.63 -27.57 -1.00
N PRO A 288 -5.87 -26.73 -1.74
CA PRO A 288 -4.43 -26.58 -1.53
C PRO A 288 -4.09 -25.87 -0.20
N PRO A 289 -2.87 -25.99 0.32
CA PRO A 289 -2.46 -25.20 1.46
C PRO A 289 -2.49 -23.69 1.18
N THR A 290 -2.89 -22.91 2.19
CA THR A 290 -3.09 -21.46 2.10
C THR A 290 -1.89 -20.71 1.51
N PHE A 291 -0.66 -21.17 1.76
CA PHE A 291 0.55 -20.54 1.22
C PHE A 291 0.64 -20.62 -0.31
N MET A 292 0.12 -21.68 -0.95
CA MET A 292 0.15 -21.82 -2.42
C MET A 292 -0.71 -20.75 -3.08
N ILE A 293 -1.87 -20.46 -2.49
CA ILE A 293 -2.76 -19.39 -2.94
C ILE A 293 -2.07 -18.02 -2.73
N ALA A 294 -1.39 -17.85 -1.60
CA ALA A 294 -0.71 -16.61 -1.24
C ALA A 294 0.40 -16.20 -2.23
N VAL A 295 1.23 -17.17 -2.65
CA VAL A 295 2.39 -16.88 -3.51
C VAL A 295 2.05 -16.84 -5.00
N PHE A 296 0.88 -17.32 -5.41
CA PHE A 296 0.49 -17.39 -6.82
C PHE A 296 0.55 -16.01 -7.51
N LEU A 297 -0.19 -15.02 -7.00
CA LEU A 297 -0.23 -13.68 -7.60
C LEU A 297 1.13 -12.96 -7.57
N PRO A 298 1.88 -12.94 -6.43
CA PRO A 298 3.25 -12.41 -6.40
C PRO A 298 4.19 -13.04 -7.43
N ILE A 299 4.17 -14.37 -7.59
CA ILE A 299 5.00 -15.07 -8.57
C ILE A 299 4.67 -14.62 -9.98
N VAL A 300 3.37 -14.54 -10.32
CA VAL A 300 2.93 -14.03 -11.63
C VAL A 300 3.47 -12.63 -11.88
N VAL A 301 3.32 -11.71 -10.92
CA VAL A 301 3.83 -10.33 -11.04
C VAL A 301 5.35 -10.32 -11.24
N LEU A 302 6.10 -11.11 -10.47
CA LEU A 302 7.56 -11.19 -10.57
C LEU A 302 8.02 -11.76 -11.92
N ILE A 303 7.37 -12.81 -12.43
CA ILE A 303 7.68 -13.39 -13.74
C ILE A 303 7.45 -12.37 -14.84
N PHE A 304 6.28 -11.72 -14.89
CA PHE A 304 6.02 -10.70 -15.91
C PHE A 304 6.95 -9.49 -15.77
N LYS A 305 7.33 -9.12 -14.54
CA LYS A 305 8.29 -8.04 -14.31
C LYS A 305 9.68 -8.40 -14.85
N SER A 306 10.12 -9.64 -14.63
CA SER A 306 11.37 -10.18 -15.18
C SER A 306 11.31 -10.20 -16.70
N ILE A 307 10.20 -10.66 -17.30
CA ILE A 307 10.01 -10.66 -18.76
C ILE A 307 10.17 -9.24 -19.33
N LEU A 308 9.47 -8.26 -18.75
CA LEU A 308 9.54 -6.86 -19.16
C LEU A 308 10.93 -6.22 -18.93
N PHE A 309 11.77 -6.84 -18.11
CA PHE A 309 13.14 -6.39 -17.86
C PHE A 309 14.13 -6.90 -18.91
N LEU A 310 13.77 -7.90 -19.74
CA LEU A 310 14.64 -8.36 -20.83
C LEU A 310 15.06 -7.20 -21.73
N PRO A 311 16.31 -7.15 -22.21
CA PRO A 311 16.85 -6.01 -22.95
C PRO A 311 16.01 -5.59 -24.17
N CYS A 312 15.42 -6.54 -24.90
CA CYS A 312 14.59 -6.27 -26.08
C CYS A 312 13.32 -5.48 -25.71
N LEU A 313 12.57 -5.96 -24.72
CA LEU A 313 11.32 -5.32 -24.27
C LEU A 313 11.62 -4.02 -23.52
N ARG A 314 12.63 -4.02 -22.65
CA ARG A 314 13.01 -2.84 -21.87
C ARG A 314 13.42 -1.67 -22.77
N LYS A 315 14.24 -1.92 -23.80
CA LYS A 315 14.63 -0.89 -24.78
C LYS A 315 13.40 -0.35 -25.52
N LYS A 316 12.47 -1.22 -25.94
CA LYS A 316 11.24 -0.81 -26.63
C LYS A 316 10.32 0.02 -25.72
N ILE A 317 10.08 -0.41 -24.49
CA ILE A 317 9.30 0.35 -23.49
C ILE A 317 9.93 1.73 -23.25
N LEU A 318 11.25 1.78 -23.10
CA LEU A 318 11.95 3.05 -22.85
C LEU A 318 11.82 4.00 -24.04
N LYS A 319 11.95 3.51 -25.28
CA LYS A 319 11.67 4.29 -26.49
C LYS A 319 10.25 4.86 -26.49
N ILE A 320 9.25 4.01 -26.23
CA ILE A 320 7.83 4.45 -26.17
C ILE A 320 7.64 5.54 -25.10
N ARG A 321 8.26 5.38 -23.92
CA ARG A 321 8.17 6.37 -22.83
C ARG A 321 8.87 7.69 -23.18
N HIS A 322 9.94 7.65 -23.98
CA HIS A 322 10.57 8.84 -24.55
C HIS A 322 9.80 9.47 -25.71
N GLY A 323 8.65 8.91 -26.12
CA GLY A 323 7.78 9.49 -27.16
C GLY A 323 7.90 8.83 -28.53
N TRP A 324 8.58 7.68 -28.63
CA TRP A 324 8.58 6.91 -29.87
C TRP A 324 7.23 6.23 -30.13
N GLU A 325 6.83 6.23 -31.39
CA GLU A 325 5.58 5.66 -31.87
C GLU A 325 5.80 4.57 -32.92
N ASP A 326 5.15 3.42 -32.74
CA ASP A 326 5.18 2.31 -33.69
C ASP A 326 4.09 2.50 -34.76
N VAL A 327 4.43 3.19 -35.85
CA VAL A 327 3.50 3.55 -36.94
C VAL A 327 2.75 2.33 -37.49
N THR A 328 3.39 1.16 -37.54
CA THR A 328 2.77 -0.09 -38.03
C THR A 328 1.62 -0.58 -37.13
N LYS A 329 1.72 -0.33 -35.83
CA LYS A 329 0.70 -0.70 -34.85
C LYS A 329 -0.40 0.34 -34.74
N ILE A 330 -0.05 1.61 -34.83
CA ILE A 330 -1.01 2.72 -34.82
C ILE A 330 -1.98 2.58 -36.00
N ASN A 331 -1.45 2.41 -37.22
CA ASN A 331 -2.27 2.26 -38.43
C ASN A 331 -3.19 1.04 -38.35
N LYS A 332 -2.73 -0.09 -37.80
CA LYS A 332 -3.58 -1.28 -37.57
C LYS A 332 -4.70 -1.03 -36.55
N THR A 333 -4.42 -0.23 -35.51
CA THR A 333 -5.40 0.07 -34.46
C THR A 333 -6.47 1.04 -34.98
N GLU A 334 -6.09 2.00 -35.81
CA GLU A 334 -7.02 2.92 -36.47
C GLU A 334 -7.96 2.18 -37.44
N ILE A 335 -7.42 1.31 -38.29
CA ILE A 335 -8.21 0.48 -39.22
C ILE A 335 -9.19 -0.43 -38.45
N SER A 336 -8.77 -1.01 -37.32
CA SER A 336 -9.65 -1.84 -36.48
C SER A 336 -10.71 -1.06 -35.69
N SER A 337 -10.60 0.27 -35.59
CA SER A 337 -11.59 1.12 -34.92
C SER A 337 -12.59 1.77 -35.87
N GLN A 338 -12.35 1.67 -37.18
CA GLN A 338 -13.24 2.15 -38.25
C GLN A 338 -14.13 1.06 -38.85
N LEU A 339 -13.93 -0.20 -38.44
CA LEU A 339 -14.80 -1.35 -38.66
C LEU A 339 -15.60 -1.61 -37.38
#